data_AF-A0A256G373-F1
#
_entry.id   AF-A0A256G373-F1
#
_cell.length_a   1.000
_cell.length_b   1.000
_cell.length_c   1.000
_cell.angle_alpha   90.00
_cell.angle_beta   90.00
_cell.angle_gamma   90.00
#
_symmetry.space_group_name_H-M   'P 1'
#
loop_
_entity.id
_entity.type
_entity.pdbx_description
1 polymer ?
#
loop_
_entity_poly.entity_id
_entity_poly.type
_entity_poly.pdbx_seq_one_letter_code
_entity_poly.pdbx_strand_id
1 'polypeptide(L)' 'MTKELKTADELVEIIKSRLIALGFDVDVRIVTQDDGWSAIPAISAASREFLHKFEEVRDHYRAQYDLKV' A
#
# COMPACT_ATOMS: atom_id res chain seq x y z
N MET A 1 16.94 -4.48 9.55
CA MET A 1 16.10 -5.68 9.72
C MET A 1 14.86 -5.46 8.88
N THR A 2 14.77 -6.11 7.73
CA THR A 2 13.55 -6.16 6.92
C THR A 2 12.60 -7.19 7.54
N LYS A 3 11.30 -6.89 7.57
CA LYS A 3 10.27 -7.83 8.02
C LYS A 3 9.78 -8.62 6.82
N GLU A 4 9.58 -9.92 6.95
CA GLU A 4 9.02 -10.74 5.86
C GLU A 4 7.49 -10.63 5.88
N LEU A 5 6.88 -10.26 4.76
CA LEU A 5 5.44 -10.40 4.55
C LEU A 5 5.13 -11.84 4.15
N LYS A 6 4.13 -12.46 4.78
CA LYS A 6 3.73 -13.82 4.40
C LYS A 6 2.73 -13.82 3.24
N THR A 7 1.94 -12.75 3.11
CA THR A 7 0.92 -12.61 2.04
C THR A 7 0.72 -11.16 1.59
N ALA A 8 0.15 -11.01 0.40
CA ALA A 8 -0.27 -9.70 -0.15
C ALA A 8 -1.35 -9.05 0.71
N ASP A 9 -2.18 -9.86 1.36
CA ASP A 9 -3.30 -9.42 2.19
C ASP A 9 -2.80 -8.66 3.43
N GLU A 10 -1.73 -9.14 4.06
CA GLU A 10 -1.10 -8.43 5.19
C GLU A 10 -0.61 -7.03 4.79
N LEU A 11 -0.11 -6.87 3.56
CA LEU A 11 0.29 -5.56 3.05
C LEU A 11 -0.92 -4.64 2.88
N VAL A 12 -2.07 -5.15 2.41
CA VAL A 12 -3.32 -4.38 2.34
C VAL A 12 -3.69 -3.89 3.72
N GLU A 13 -3.73 -4.77 4.71
CA GLU A 13 -4.17 -4.41 6.05
C GLU A 13 -3.28 -3.33 6.67
N ILE A 14 -1.98 -3.42 6.47
CA ILE A 14 -1.01 -2.42 6.95
C ILE A 14 -1.22 -1.07 6.26
N ILE A 15 -1.27 -1.04 4.93
CA ILE A 15 -1.45 0.19 4.16
C ILE A 15 -2.82 0.82 4.47
N LYS A 16 -3.88 0.02 4.51
CA LYS A 16 -5.25 0.46 4.81
C LYS A 16 -5.35 1.01 6.22
N SER A 17 -4.80 0.31 7.22
CA SER A 17 -4.76 0.81 8.61
C SER A 17 -4.03 2.14 8.71
N ARG A 18 -2.93 2.31 7.96
CA ARG A 18 -2.18 3.57 7.97
C ARG A 18 -2.94 4.72 7.32
N LEU A 19 -3.63 4.47 6.21
CA LEU A 19 -4.45 5.47 5.53
C LEU A 19 -5.65 5.89 6.37
N ILE A 20 -6.32 4.93 7.03
CA ILE A 20 -7.42 5.20 7.98
C ILE A 20 -6.92 6.07 9.14
N ALA A 21 -5.74 5.76 9.70
CA ALA A 21 -5.12 6.56 10.76
C ALA A 21 -4.75 7.99 10.31
N LEU A 22 -4.59 8.21 9.00
CA LEU A 22 -4.37 9.53 8.39
C LEU A 22 -5.69 10.24 8.03
N GLY A 23 -6.85 9.63 8.29
CA GLY A 23 -8.17 10.18 8.00
C GLY A 23 -8.69 9.84 6.60
N PHE A 24 -8.03 8.94 5.87
CA PHE A 24 -8.48 8.48 4.55
C PHE A 24 -9.25 7.16 4.69
N ASP A 25 -10.57 7.22 4.53
CA ASP A 25 -11.41 6.02 4.39
C ASP A 25 -11.40 5.59 2.91
N VAL A 26 -10.44 4.74 2.56
CA VAL A 26 -10.28 4.22 1.20
C VAL A 26 -10.06 2.73 1.20
N ASP A 27 -10.57 2.08 0.16
CA ASP A 27 -10.25 0.69 -0.10
C ASP A 27 -8.97 0.59 -0.96
N VAL A 28 -8.14 -0.41 -0.68
CA VAL A 28 -6.85 -0.63 -1.33
C VAL A 28 -6.84 -2.06 -1.85
N ARG A 29 -6.40 -2.25 -3.09
CA ARG A 29 -6.26 -3.56 -3.71
C ARG A 29 -4.79 -3.83 -3.99
N ILE A 30 -4.34 -5.07 -3.78
CA ILE A 30 -3.06 -5.51 -4.34
C ILE A 30 -3.30 -6.10 -5.70
N VAL A 31 -2.47 -5.68 -6.64
CA VAL A 31 -2.31 -6.33 -7.93
C VAL A 31 -0.95 -7.02 -7.96
N THR A 32 -0.95 -8.27 -8.41
CA THR A 32 0.29 -8.98 -8.72
C THR A 32 0.77 -8.51 -10.09
N GLN A 33 2.01 -8.05 -10.16
CA GLN A 33 2.73 -7.70 -11.39
C GLN A 33 3.91 -8.66 -11.56
N ASP A 34 4.52 -8.69 -12.75
CA ASP A 34 5.64 -9.59 -13.08
C ASP A 34 6.81 -9.51 -12.08
N ASP A 35 7.04 -8.33 -11.48
CA ASP A 35 8.11 -8.09 -10.50
C ASP A 35 7.66 -8.15 -9.03
N GLY A 36 6.37 -8.42 -8.76
CA GLY A 36 5.86 -8.71 -7.41
C GLY A 36 4.48 -8.12 -7.09
N TRP A 37 4.31 -7.50 -5.92
CA TRP A 37 3.01 -7.03 -5.44
C TRP A 37 2.95 -5.51 -5.37
N SER A 38 1.92 -4.93 -5.97
CA SER A 38 1.71 -3.48 -5.95
C SER A 38 0.35 -3.14 -5.37
N ALA A 39 0.33 -2.22 -4.41
CA ALA A 39 -0.90 -1.68 -3.88
C ALA A 39 -1.41 -0.56 -4.79
N ILE A 40 -2.71 -0.60 -5.11
CA ILE A 40 -3.43 0.47 -5.82
C ILE A 40 -4.66 0.90 -5.03
N PRO A 41 -5.01 2.20 -5.04
CA PRO A 41 -6.26 2.65 -4.43
C PRO A 41 -7.45 2.15 -5.25
N ALA A 42 -8.46 1.60 -4.58
CA ALA A 42 -9.68 1.08 -5.19
C ALA A 42 -10.74 2.18 -5.44
N ILE A 43 -10.28 3.41 -5.70
CA ILE A 43 -11.12 4.58 -5.94
C ILE A 43 -10.64 5.26 -7.23
N SER A 44 -11.53 5.44 -8.21
CA SER A 44 -11.20 6.05 -9.50
C SER A 44 -11.01 7.57 -9.45
N ALA A 45 -11.52 8.25 -8.39
CA ALA A 45 -11.48 9.70 -8.23
C ALA A 45 -10.71 10.12 -6.97
N ALA A 46 -9.56 9.51 -6.74
CA ALA A 46 -8.71 9.83 -5.61
C ALA A 46 -8.11 11.24 -5.75
N SER A 47 -8.24 12.07 -4.71
CA SER A 47 -7.61 13.39 -4.66
C SER A 47 -6.08 13.26 -4.84
N ARG A 48 -5.45 14.24 -5.48
CA ARG A 48 -3.99 14.26 -5.70
C ARG A 48 -3.20 14.17 -4.39
N GLU A 49 -3.71 14.80 -3.32
CA GLU A 49 -3.15 14.70 -1.98
C GLU A 49 -3.17 13.27 -1.43
N PHE A 50 -4.30 12.58 -1.60
CA PHE A 50 -4.43 11.19 -1.20
C PHE A 50 -3.48 10.30 -2.01
N LEU A 51 -3.39 10.47 -3.34
CA LEU A 51 -2.47 9.70 -4.18
C LEU A 51 -1.03 9.88 -3.72
N HIS A 52 -0.62 11.12 -3.47
CA HIS A 52 0.73 11.41 -2.96
C HIS A 52 0.98 10.72 -1.61
N LYS A 53 0.00 10.76 -0.69
CA LYS A 53 0.15 10.13 0.62
C LYS A 53 0.13 8.61 0.54
N PHE A 54 -0.68 8.06 -0.34
CA PHE A 54 -0.72 6.63 -0.65
C PHE A 54 0.63 6.13 -1.16
N GLU A 55 1.25 6.86 -2.10
CA GLU A 55 2.57 6.50 -2.62
C GLU A 55 3.66 6.57 -1.56
N GLU A 56 3.63 7.60 -0.69
CA GLU A 56 4.56 7.72 0.44
C GLU A 56 4.43 6.52 1.41
N VAL A 57 3.20 6.15 1.76
CA VAL A 57 2.92 5.01 2.64
C VAL A 57 3.35 3.70 1.98
N ARG A 58 3.04 3.51 0.69
CA ARG A 58 3.46 2.34 -0.09
C ARG A 58 4.98 2.20 -0.13
N ASP A 59 5.71 3.27 -0.42
CA ASP A 59 7.17 3.24 -0.53
C ASP A 59 7.85 3.02 0.84
N HIS A 60 7.30 3.64 1.90
CA HIS A 60 7.76 3.38 3.27
C HIS A 60 7.68 1.89 3.62
N TYR A 61 6.56 1.24 3.31
CA TYR A 61 6.38 -0.17 3.60
C TYR A 61 7.14 -1.07 2.62
N ARG A 62 7.34 -0.66 1.37
CA ARG A 62 8.27 -1.32 0.44
C ARG A 62 9.67 -1.45 1.03
N ALA A 63 10.22 -0.35 1.54
CA ALA A 63 11.55 -0.33 2.15
C ALA A 63 11.62 -1.16 3.46
N GLN A 64 10.51 -1.27 4.19
CA GLN A 64 10.44 -2.04 5.45
C GLN A 64 10.30 -3.55 5.23
N TYR A 65 9.62 -3.97 4.15
CA TYR A 65 9.19 -5.36 3.95
C TYR A 65 9.87 -6.09 2.76
N ASP A 66 10.91 -5.51 2.15
CA ASP A 66 11.60 -6.07 0.96
C ASP A 66 10.60 -6.45 -0.16
N LEU A 67 9.60 -5.61 -0.39
CA LEU A 67 8.65 -5.84 -1.47
C LEU A 67 9.38 -5.69 -2.81
N LYS A 68 9.55 -6.80 -3.52
CA LYS A 68 9.98 -6.79 -4.91
C LYS A 68 8.81 -6.25 -5.75
N VAL A 69 9.13 -5.23 -6.53
CA VAL A 69 8.32 -4.53 -7.54
C VAL A 69 9.25 -4.15 -8.66
#